data_AF-A0A1I2RLL3-F1
#
_entry.id   AF-A0A1I2RLL3-F1
#
_cell.length_a   1.000
_cell.length_b   1.000
_cell.length_c   1.000
_cell.angle_alpha   90.00
_cell.angle_beta   90.00
_cell.angle_gamma   90.00
#
_symmetry.space_group_name_H-M   'P 1'
#
loop_
_entity.id
_entity.type
_entity.pdbx_description
1 polymer ?
#
loop_
_entity_poly.entity_id
_entity_poly.type
_entity_poly.pdbx_seq_one_letter_code
_entity_poly.pdbx_strand_id
1 'polypeptide(L)' 'MSKLLISETTKEERIAIIKKWIPDDDGLNDSDMDLWDIYADYINGTREIAEINASMTGQYYTEEDLR' A
#
# COMPACT_ATOMS: atom_id res chain seq x y z
N MET A 1 16.15 9.86 -0.20
CA MET A 1 15.12 8.84 -0.50
C MET A 1 13.86 9.18 0.29
N SER A 2 12.97 9.97 -0.30
CA SER A 2 11.79 10.52 0.42
C SER A 2 10.56 10.74 -0.48
N LYS A 3 10.61 10.26 -1.74
CA LYS A 3 9.51 10.33 -2.74
C LYS A 3 8.27 9.45 -2.44
N LEU A 4 8.06 9.11 -1.17
CA LEU A 4 6.94 8.31 -0.68
C LEU A 4 6.12 9.02 0.39
N LEU A 5 6.54 10.21 0.84
CA LEU A 5 5.80 10.99 1.82
C LEU A 5 4.70 11.78 1.13
N ILE A 6 3.52 11.89 1.77
CA ILE A 6 2.43 12.73 1.25
C ILE A 6 2.87 14.19 1.13
N SER A 7 3.68 14.67 2.08
CA SER A 7 4.21 16.04 2.08
C SER A 7 5.16 16.35 0.93
N GLU A 8 5.76 15.33 0.31
CA GLU A 8 6.74 15.47 -0.77
C GLU A 8 6.23 14.98 -2.13
N THR A 9 4.96 14.59 -2.22
CA THR A 9 4.36 14.03 -3.44
C THR A 9 3.03 14.70 -3.78
N THR A 10 2.74 14.81 -5.08
CA THR A 10 1.37 15.14 -5.52
C THR A 10 0.50 13.89 -5.57
N LYS A 11 -0.82 14.08 -5.69
CA LYS A 11 -1.77 12.96 -5.85
C LYS A 11 -1.42 12.13 -7.09
N GLU A 12 -1.05 12.77 -8.20
CA GLU A 12 -0.67 12.12 -9.45
C GLU A 12 0.62 11.30 -9.30
N GLU A 13 1.60 11.82 -8.57
CA GLU A 13 2.82 11.08 -8.27
C GLU A 13 2.53 9.84 -7.43
N ARG A 14 1.63 9.94 -6.44
CA ARG A 14 1.21 8.79 -5.64
C ARG A 14 0.48 7.74 -6.48
N ILE A 15 -0.40 8.16 -7.38
CA ILE A 15 -1.06 7.25 -8.34
C ILE A 15 -0.01 6.52 -9.20
N ALA A 16 0.99 7.24 -9.71
CA ALA A 16 2.05 6.64 -10.52
C ALA A 16 2.96 5.69 -9.72
N ILE A 17 3.14 5.93 -8.42
CA ILE A 17 3.86 5.02 -7.51
C ILE A 17 3.06 3.73 -7.33
N ILE A 18 1.78 3.82 -6.95
CA ILE A 18 0.93 2.64 -6.74
C ILE A 18 0.75 1.85 -8.04
N LYS A 19 0.59 2.54 -9.18
CA LYS A 19 0.48 1.89 -10.48
C LYS A 19 1.72 1.08 -10.87
N LYS A 20 2.93 1.42 -10.38
CA LYS A 20 4.13 0.60 -10.61
C LYS A 20 4.14 -0.70 -9.80
N TRP A 21 3.32 -0.79 -8.76
CA TRP A 21 3.23 -1.96 -7.89
C TRP A 21 2.12 -2.91 -8.31
N ILE A 22 1.15 -2.42 -9.07
CA ILE A 22 0.10 -3.21 -9.68
C ILE A 22 0.64 -3.71 -11.03
N PRO A 23 0.83 -5.03 -11.21
CA PRO A 23 1.26 -5.56 -12.50
C PRO A 23 0.21 -5.24 -13.57
N ASP A 24 0.65 -4.89 -14.78
CA ASP A 24 -0.24 -4.58 -15.91
C ASP A 24 -1.13 -5.78 -16.34
N ASP A 25 -0.84 -6.98 -15.84
CA ASP A 25 -1.51 -8.24 -16.15
C ASP A 25 -2.03 -8.92 -14.87
N ASP A 26 -2.81 -8.20 -14.07
CA ASP A 26 -3.52 -8.83 -12.95
C ASP A 26 -4.75 -9.56 -13.49
N GLY A 27 -4.55 -10.81 -13.91
CA GLY A 27 -5.59 -11.83 -14.03
C GLY A 27 -6.31 -12.16 -12.70
N LEU A 28 -6.15 -11.32 -11.67
CA LEU A 28 -6.75 -11.35 -10.35
C LEU A 28 -8.03 -10.51 -10.34
N ASN A 29 -8.99 -10.82 -11.21
CA ASN A 29 -10.30 -10.16 -11.23
C ASN A 29 -11.28 -10.74 -10.17
N ASP A 30 -10.78 -11.55 -9.23
CA ASP A 30 -11.57 -12.38 -8.30
C ASP A 30 -11.22 -12.15 -6.81
N SER A 31 -10.36 -11.18 -6.46
CA SER A 31 -10.11 -10.81 -5.06
C SER A 31 -10.85 -9.53 -4.68
N ASP A 32 -11.70 -9.60 -3.66
CA ASP A 32 -12.55 -8.50 -3.16
C ASP A 32 -11.79 -7.26 -2.62
N MET A 33 -10.46 -7.25 -2.61
CA MET A 33 -9.65 -6.08 -2.21
C MET A 33 -8.55 -5.81 -3.22
N ASP A 34 -8.77 -4.79 -4.05
CA ASP A 34 -7.75 -4.29 -4.96
C ASP A 34 -6.66 -3.53 -4.20
N LEU A 35 -5.41 -3.61 -4.67
CA LEU A 35 -4.30 -2.78 -4.20
C LEU A 35 -4.63 -1.28 -4.26
N TRP A 36 -5.54 -0.87 -5.15
CA TRP A 36 -6.06 0.49 -5.22
C TRP A 36 -6.81 0.90 -3.95
N ASP A 37 -7.62 0.02 -3.39
CA ASP A 37 -8.41 0.31 -2.19
C ASP A 37 -7.53 0.38 -0.95
N ILE A 38 -6.54 -0.52 -0.87
CA ILE A 38 -5.54 -0.55 0.20
C ILE A 38 -4.77 0.78 0.28
N TYR A 39 -4.36 1.33 -0.86
CA TYR A 39 -3.58 2.56 -0.92
C TYR A 39 -4.42 3.81 -1.24
N ALA A 40 -5.75 3.72 -1.23
CA ALA A 40 -6.65 4.84 -1.51
C ALA A 40 -6.41 6.03 -0.57
N ASP A 41 -6.19 5.75 0.72
CA ASP A 41 -5.88 6.77 1.72
C ASP A 41 -4.56 7.49 1.43
N TYR A 42 -3.53 6.74 1.04
CA TYR A 42 -2.25 7.34 0.64
C TYR A 42 -2.43 8.20 -0.61
N ILE A 43 -3.14 7.72 -1.63
CA ILE A 43 -3.43 8.50 -2.84
C ILE A 43 -4.18 9.80 -2.49
N ASN A 44 -5.17 9.72 -1.61
CA ASN A 44 -5.94 10.88 -1.15
C ASN A 44 -5.17 11.79 -0.19
N GLY A 45 -4.01 11.35 0.31
CA GLY A 45 -3.19 12.13 1.22
C GLY A 45 -3.73 12.17 2.65
N THR A 46 -4.55 11.18 3.03
CA THR A 46 -5.15 11.08 4.37
C THR A 46 -4.32 10.22 5.33
N ARG A 47 -3.47 9.31 4.81
CA ARG A 47 -2.65 8.39 5.61
C ARG A 47 -1.34 8.06 4.94
N GLU A 48 -0.24 8.05 5.69
CA GLU A 48 1.09 7.80 5.12
C GLU A 48 1.25 6.33 4.70
N ILE A 49 2.02 6.09 3.64
CA ILE A 49 2.22 4.74 3.12
C ILE A 49 2.86 3.80 4.15
N ALA A 50 3.71 4.34 5.03
CA ALA A 50 4.31 3.58 6.12
C ALA A 50 3.26 3.11 7.13
N GLU A 51 2.23 3.90 7.40
CA GLU A 51 1.15 3.55 8.32
C GLU A 51 0.22 2.50 7.72
N ILE A 52 -0.02 2.56 6.41
CA ILE A 52 -0.78 1.54 5.66
C ILE A 52 -0.01 0.23 5.68
N ASN A 53 1.29 0.25 5.30
CA ASN A 53 2.15 -0.93 5.32
C ASN A 53 2.22 -1.57 6.71
N ALA A 54 2.36 -0.75 7.77
CA ALA A 54 2.37 -1.23 9.14
C ALA A 54 1.06 -1.92 9.55
N SER A 55 -0.09 -1.49 8.99
CA SER A 55 -1.37 -2.15 9.24
C SER A 55 -1.58 -3.45 8.46
N MET A 56 -0.86 -3.64 7.36
CA MET A 56 -0.88 -4.90 6.60
C MET A 56 0.10 -5.93 7.16
N THR A 57 1.19 -5.48 7.77
CA THR A 57 2.08 -6.32 8.58
C THR A 57 1.41 -6.61 9.94
N GLY A 58 0.26 -7.29 9.91
CA GLY A 58 -0.29 -7.93 11.10
C GLY A 58 0.74 -8.89 11.69
N GLN A 59 0.79 -8.98 13.02
CA GLN A 59 1.80 -9.70 13.81
C GLN A 59 2.36 -10.94 13.10
N TYR A 60 3.63 -10.88 12.68
CA TYR A 60 4.38 -12.08 12.36
C TYR A 60 4.51 -12.87 13.66
N TYR A 61 3.66 -13.86 13.87
CA TYR A 61 3.92 -14.88 14.88
C TYR A 61 5.19 -15.59 14.45
N THR A 62 6.25 -15.41 15.23
CA THR A 62 7.41 -16.27 15.09
C THR A 62 7.02 -17.66 15.60
N GLU A 63 7.71 -18.72 15.18
CA GLU A 63 7.47 -20.08 15.73
C GLU A 63 7.58 -20.12 17.27
N GLU A 64 8.21 -19.12 17.88
CA GLU A 64 8.31 -18.92 19.32
C GLU A 64 7.03 -18.37 19.96
N ASP A 65 6.23 -17.56 19.24
CA ASP A 65 4.96 -17.00 19.73
C ASP A 65 3.80 -18.01 19.71
N LEU A 66 3.97 -19.14 19.02
CA LEU A 66 2.99 -20.24 18.92
C LEU A 66 3.19 -21.35 19.97
N ARG A 67 4.04 -21.11 20.98
CA ARG A 67 4.48 -22.14 21.95
C ARG A 67 3.70 -22.14 23.26
#